data_AF-A0A4Z2EDP8-F1
#
_entry.id   AF-A0A4Z2EDP8-F1
#
_cell.length_a   1.000
_cell.length_b   1.000
_cell.length_c   1.000
_cell.angle_alpha   90.00
_cell.angle_beta   90.00
_cell.angle_gamma   90.00
#
_symmetry.space_group_name_H-M   'P 1'
#
loop_
_entity.id
_entity.type
_entity.pdbx_description
1 polymer ?
#
loop_
_entity_poly.entity_id
_entity_poly.type
_entity_poly.pdbx_seq_one_letter_code
_entity_poly.pdbx_strand_id
1 'polypeptide(L)'
;MQRQSSKDQRLVYSGKLLLDHFTLKDVLRKQDEYHMLHLVCASRTPPSSPKPPRSRSNKPPESSAGPAAAPTNMPASISPMALLWWQQAYARQYYMH
;
A
#
# COMPACT_ATOMS: atom_id res chain seq x y z
N MET A 1 6.85 -16.78 -5.11
CA MET A 1 5.71 -16.04 -5.71
C MET A 1 4.43 -16.70 -5.25
N GLN A 2 3.69 -16.10 -4.30
CA GLN A 2 2.41 -16.66 -3.86
C GLN A 2 1.37 -16.38 -4.96
N ARG A 3 0.82 -17.43 -5.58
CA ARG A 3 -0.24 -17.29 -6.57
C ARG A 3 -1.53 -16.96 -5.82
N GLN A 4 -2.11 -15.78 -6.07
CA GLN A 4 -3.37 -15.40 -5.45
C GLN A 4 -4.47 -16.39 -5.85
N SER A 5 -5.19 -16.93 -4.88
CA SER A 5 -6.33 -17.82 -5.13
C SER A 5 -7.48 -17.02 -5.76
N SER A 6 -8.22 -17.62 -6.68
CA SER A 6 -9.44 -17.01 -7.24
C SER A 6 -10.47 -16.63 -6.18
N LYS A 7 -10.42 -17.25 -5.00
CA LYS A 7 -11.27 -16.91 -3.84
C LYS A 7 -10.94 -15.56 -3.19
N ASP A 8 -9.77 -15.01 -3.50
CA ASP A 8 -9.29 -13.72 -2.98
C ASP A 8 -9.35 -12.61 -4.02
N GLN A 9 -9.78 -12.96 -5.22
CA GLN A 9 -9.96 -12.07 -6.34
C GLN A 9 -11.41 -11.57 -6.33
N ARG A 10 -11.58 -10.24 -6.31
CA ARG A 10 -12.90 -9.62 -6.36
C ARG A 10 -12.99 -8.67 -7.55
N LEU A 11 -14.12 -8.71 -8.25
CA LEU A 11 -14.41 -7.80 -9.36
C LEU A 11 -15.23 -6.61 -8.87
N VAL A 12 -14.91 -5.41 -9.36
CA VAL A 12 -15.65 -4.18 -9.08
C VAL A 12 -16.05 -3.52 -10.38
N TYR A 13 -17.34 -3.20 -10.54
CA TYR A 13 -17.90 -2.49 -11.70
C TYR A 13 -18.63 -1.23 -11.24
N SER A 14 -18.27 -0.06 -11.77
CA SER A 14 -18.90 1.23 -11.39
C SER A 14 -18.98 1.44 -9.86
N GLY A 15 -17.96 0.99 -9.12
CA GLY A 15 -17.90 1.06 -7.65
C GLY A 15 -18.67 -0.02 -6.89
N LYS A 16 -19.36 -0.94 -7.58
CA LYS A 16 -20.08 -2.07 -6.96
C LYS A 16 -19.23 -3.33 -7.00
N LEU A 17 -19.11 -4.00 -5.85
CA LEU A 17 -18.48 -5.31 -5.74
C LEU A 17 -19.38 -6.38 -6.36
N LEU A 18 -18.84 -7.16 -7.31
CA LEU A 18 -19.52 -8.32 -7.88
C LEU A 18 -19.29 -9.53 -6.98
N LEU A 19 -20.36 -10.25 -6.65
CA LEU A 19 -20.29 -11.52 -5.95
C LEU A 19 -19.98 -12.64 -6.93
N ASP A 20 -19.35 -13.71 -6.45
CA ASP A 20 -18.81 -14.80 -7.27
C ASP A 20 -19.85 -15.54 -8.11
N HIS A 21 -21.13 -15.48 -7.72
CA HIS A 21 -22.24 -16.11 -8.42
C HIS A 21 -22.90 -15.23 -9.49
N PHE A 22 -22.52 -13.96 -9.59
CA PHE A 22 -23.01 -13.08 -10.65
C PHE A 22 -22.25 -13.34 -11.94
N THR A 23 -23.00 -13.44 -13.04
CA THR A 23 -22.38 -13.52 -14.36
C THR A 23 -22.22 -12.12 -14.95
N LEU A 24 -21.17 -11.91 -15.75
CA LEU A 24 -20.86 -10.60 -16.34
C LEU A 24 -22.06 -10.03 -17.12
N LYS A 25 -22.78 -10.87 -17.86
CA LYS A 25 -23.98 -10.48 -18.62
C LYS A 25 -25.11 -9.86 -17.77
N ASP A 26 -25.17 -10.19 -16.48
CA ASP A 26 -26.22 -9.69 -15.58
C ASP A 26 -25.84 -8.34 -14.96
N VAL A 27 -24.54 -7.99 -14.99
CA VAL A 27 -24.00 -6.78 -14.35
C VAL A 27 -23.62 -5.70 -15.38
N LEU A 28 -23.15 -6.12 -16.56
CA LEU A 28 -22.74 -5.20 -17.63
C LEU A 28 -23.96 -4.55 -18.29
N ARG A 29 -23.95 -3.21 -18.39
CA ARG A 29 -25.01 -2.48 -19.08
C ARG A 29 -24.95 -2.73 -20.58
N LYS A 30 -26.04 -3.16 -21.21
CA LYS A 30 -26.09 -3.41 -22.67
C LYS A 30 -25.86 -2.16 -23.54
N GLN A 31 -26.00 -0.97 -22.97
CA GLN A 31 -25.86 0.29 -23.70
C GLN A 31 -24.42 0.83 -23.73
N ASP A 32 -23.54 0.33 -22.86
CA ASP A 32 -22.14 0.71 -22.88
C ASP A 32 -21.42 -0.12 -23.96
N GLU A 33 -20.62 0.52 -24.80
CA GLU A 33 -19.79 -0.15 -25.81
C GLU A 33 -18.51 -0.73 -25.18
N TYR A 34 -18.05 -0.12 -24.08
CA TYR A 34 -16.86 -0.53 -23.35
C TYR A 34 -17.12 -0.56 -21.84
N HIS A 35 -16.72 -1.65 -21.18
CA HIS A 35 -16.92 -1.85 -19.75
C HIS A 35 -15.58 -2.00 -19.05
N MET A 36 -15.30 -1.08 -18.14
CA MET A 36 -14.12 -1.19 -17.27
C MET A 36 -14.48 -1.94 -15.99
N LEU A 37 -13.65 -2.92 -15.66
CA LEU A 37 -13.77 -3.78 -14.47
C LEU A 37 -12.45 -3.71 -13.69
N HIS A 38 -12.53 -3.53 -12.38
CA HIS A 38 -11.36 -3.52 -11.52
C HIS A 38 -11.24 -4.88 -10.83
N LEU A 39 -10.11 -5.57 -11.03
CA LEU A 39 -9.76 -6.80 -10.31
C LEU A 39 -8.93 -6.45 -9.08
N VAL A 40 -9.45 -6.75 -7.90
CA VAL A 40 -8.76 -6.51 -6.62
C VAL A 40 -8.36 -7.85 -6.02
N CYS A 41 -7.08 -7.98 -5.65
CA CYS A 41 -6.52 -9.15 -4.99
C CYS A 41 -6.36 -8.88 -3.49
N ALA A 42 -7.09 -9.60 -2.63
CA ALA A 42 -6.89 -9.51 -1.19
C ALA A 42 -5.64 -10.31 -0.77
N SER A 43 -4.60 -9.67 -0.23
CA SER A 43 -3.40 -10.36 0.28
C SER A 43 -3.73 -11.19 1.51
N ARG A 44 -3.62 -12.52 1.41
CA ARG A 44 -3.84 -13.45 2.53
C ARG A 44 -2.68 -13.59 3.50
N THR A 45 -1.54 -12.97 3.25
CA THR A 45 -0.56 -12.79 4.31
C THR A 45 -1.13 -11.76 5.29
N PRO A 46 -1.50 -12.15 6.54
CA PRO A 46 -1.58 -11.12 7.56
C PRO A 46 -0.23 -10.41 7.55
N PRO A 47 -0.18 -9.06 7.57
CA PRO A 47 1.10 -8.38 7.75
C PRO A 47 1.73 -9.01 8.99
N SER A 48 2.88 -9.67 8.83
CA SER A 48 3.59 -10.30 9.93
C SER A 48 3.70 -9.25 11.02
N SER A 49 3.10 -9.53 12.19
CA SER A 49 3.13 -8.59 13.31
C SER A 49 4.59 -8.18 13.49
N PRO A 50 4.94 -6.89 13.41
CA PRO A 50 6.32 -6.48 13.57
C PRO A 50 6.76 -6.94 14.95
N LYS A 51 7.65 -7.93 14.99
CA LYS A 51 8.21 -8.43 16.23
C LYS A 51 9.03 -7.29 16.79
N PRO A 52 8.67 -6.68 17.94
CA PRO A 52 9.45 -5.59 18.49
C PRO A 52 10.88 -6.11 18.74
N PRO A 53 11.92 -5.34 18.38
CA PRO A 53 13.28 -5.72 18.68
C PRO A 53 13.38 -5.93 20.20
N ARG A 54 13.86 -7.11 20.60
CA ARG A 54 14.14 -7.42 22.01
C ARG A 54 15.03 -6.31 22.56
N SER A 55 14.51 -5.48 23.46
CA SER A 55 15.28 -4.49 24.21
C SER A 55 16.44 -5.19 24.92
N ARG A 56 17.65 -5.08 24.35
CA ARG A 56 18.88 -5.29 25.09
C ARG A 56 19.12 -4.02 25.89
N SER A 57 18.73 -4.07 27.16
CA SER A 57 19.21 -3.15 28.19
C SER A 57 20.73 -3.23 28.25
N ASN A 58 21.43 -2.11 27.99
CA ASN A 58 22.31 -1.46 28.95
C ASN A 58 23.10 -0.28 28.34
N LYS A 59 22.80 0.93 28.87
CA LYS A 59 23.67 2.10 29.13
C LYS A 59 23.95 3.15 28.01
N PRO A 60 23.82 4.47 28.29
CA PRO A 60 24.19 5.58 27.38
C PRO A 60 25.66 6.02 27.55
N PRO A 61 26.29 6.63 26.53
CA PRO A 61 26.38 8.11 26.45
C PRO A 61 26.18 8.64 25.00
N GLU A 62 25.44 9.73 24.83
CA GLU A 62 25.95 11.08 24.55
C GLU A 62 26.45 11.32 23.10
N SER A 63 25.82 12.33 22.50
CA SER A 63 26.22 13.14 21.34
C SER A 63 26.10 12.57 19.92
N SER A 64 25.47 13.42 19.09
CA SER A 64 25.65 13.65 17.64
C SER A 64 24.70 12.95 16.67
N ALA A 65 23.76 13.78 16.17
CA ALA A 65 23.32 13.88 14.78
C ALA A 65 22.41 12.78 14.18
N GLY A 66 21.16 13.19 13.94
CA GLY A 66 20.25 12.65 12.92
C GLY A 66 19.06 11.89 13.50
N PRO A 67 17.79 12.32 13.29
CA PRO A 67 16.67 11.46 13.65
C PRO A 67 16.59 10.36 12.59
N ALA A 68 17.16 9.20 12.92
CA ALA A 68 16.92 7.96 12.23
C ALA A 68 15.41 7.71 12.14
N ALA A 69 14.94 7.51 10.92
CA ALA A 69 13.54 7.33 10.57
C ALA A 69 12.88 6.24 11.42
N ALA A 70 11.88 6.64 12.21
CA ALA A 70 10.93 5.70 12.79
C ALA A 70 10.00 5.18 11.68
N PRO A 71 9.60 3.89 11.70
CA PRO A 71 8.70 3.32 10.72
C PRO A 71 7.26 3.74 11.03
N THR A 72 6.80 4.84 10.43
CA THR A 72 5.41 5.30 10.53
C THR A 72 4.52 4.45 9.62
N ASN A 73 4.03 3.34 10.15
CA ASN A 73 2.90 2.62 9.60
C ASN A 73 1.60 3.25 10.13
N MET A 74 1.06 4.27 9.44
CA MET A 74 -0.39 4.59 9.36
C MET A 74 -0.68 5.63 8.27
N PRO A 75 -1.76 5.50 7.49
CA PRO A 75 -2.18 6.48 6.48
C PRO A 75 -3.19 7.45 7.11
N ALA A 76 -2.74 8.64 7.50
CA ALA A 76 -3.69 9.74 7.81
C ALA A 76 -3.07 11.14 7.75
N SER A 77 -1.75 11.27 7.83
CA SER A 77 -1.11 12.59 7.71
C SER A 77 0.31 12.42 7.19
N ILE A 78 0.51 12.69 5.90
CA ILE A 78 1.85 12.88 5.36
C ILE A 78 2.45 14.06 6.14
N SER A 79 3.42 13.76 7.00
CA SER A 79 4.12 14.77 7.78
C SER A 79 4.84 15.73 6.81
N PRO A 80 4.88 17.06 7.07
CA PRO A 80 5.58 18.01 6.22
C PRO A 80 7.07 17.66 6.03
N MET A 81 7.67 16.98 7.02
CA MET A 81 9.04 16.48 6.91
C MET A 81 9.20 15.34 5.90
N ALA A 82 8.16 14.49 5.75
CA ALA A 82 8.17 13.43 4.74
C ALA A 82 8.08 14.00 3.33
N LEU A 83 7.26 15.04 3.12
CA LEU A 83 7.13 15.71 1.83
C LEU A 83 8.46 16.39 1.41
N LEU A 84 9.13 17.07 2.35
CA LEU A 84 10.42 17.71 2.09
C LEU A 84 11.50 16.71 1.69
N TRP A 85 11.54 15.55 2.34
CA TRP A 85 12.47 14.48 1.99
C TRP A 85 12.24 13.96 0.57
N TRP A 86 10.97 13.72 0.19
CA TRP A 86 10.61 13.30 -1.17
C TRP A 86 11.00 14.35 -2.21
N GLN A 87 10.78 15.62 -1.89
CA GLN A 87 11.17 16.72 -2.77
C GLN A 87 12.69 16.78 -2.97
N GLN A 88 13.46 16.59 -1.90
CA GLN A 88 14.93 16.57 -1.99
C GLN A 88 15.45 15.36 -2.77
N ALA A 89 14.85 14.18 -2.58
CA ALA A 89 15.18 12.99 -3.37
C ALA A 89 14.94 13.22 -4.87
N TYR A 90 13.80 13.83 -5.23
CA TYR A 90 13.46 14.16 -6.60
C TYR A 90 14.42 15.18 -7.22
N ALA A 91 14.74 16.26 -6.50
CA ALA A 91 15.69 17.27 -6.95
C ALA A 91 17.08 16.65 -7.22
N ARG A 92 17.55 15.75 -6.35
CA ARG A 92 18.84 15.08 -6.55
C ARG A 92 18.87 14.20 -7.80
N GLN A 93 17.75 13.57 -8.17
CA GLN A 93 17.68 12.75 -9.38
C GLN A 93 17.61 13.61 -10.65
N TYR A 94 16.98 14.79 -10.60
CA TYR A 94 16.81 15.65 -11.78
C TYR A 94 17.98 16.60 -12.02
N TYR A 95 18.63 17.09 -10.96
CA TYR A 95 19.76 18.03 -11.06
C TYR A 95 21.14 17.35 -11.13
N MET A 96 21.23 16.04 -10.93
CA MET A 96 22.45 15.25 -11.13
C MET A 96 22.43 14.49 -12.47
N HIS A 97 21.69 15.01 -13.45
CA HIS A 97 21.69 14.62 -14.86
C HIS A 97 21.96 15.85 -15.73
#